data_AF-A0A7C0WQR5-F1
#
_entry.id   AF-A0A7C0WQR5-F1
#
_cell.length_a   1.000
_cell.length_b   1.000
_cell.length_c   1.000
_cell.angle_alpha   90.00
_cell.angle_beta   90.00
_cell.angle_gamma   90.00
#
_symmetry.space_group_name_H-M   'P 1'
#
loop_
_entity.id
_entity.type
_entity.pdbx_description
1 polymer ?
#
loop_
_entity_poly.entity_id
_entity_poly.type
_entity_poly.pdbx_seq_one_letter_code
_entity_poly.pdbx_strand_id
1 'polypeptide(L)'
;YYPGLPDYLTVILVQSLLSALTCGLVYLIARAIYSPTAALIAAGLTALYPGLIFYSTQLLSETLFIFLLYSAAAIFYRVRNQRGKWIILGMILGLASLCRPIALPLTILLLPFFAWNLTHGIRRWLLVFFCALLIIIPWTGRNYHIHHHLVLLTTYGGANLWLGNYPGATGYIGTPEGIQTLLRKKGISEPEKDALCYRKALSFISRHPGRFLGLSVKRFFLFWNPIPEKQCGPDRLQGKDTLYRIVVTVSFSILLLLAGIGAAVTSRLWKKAWFLLVLIFYFPAILMFYYISLRYRLPIIPALAILGGEGLRVITSRFFRTGDG
;
A
#
# COMPACT_ATOMS: atom_id res chain seq x y z
N TYR A 1 -20.96 8.34 -7.41
CA TYR A 1 -20.89 9.06 -8.70
C TYR A 1 -21.05 10.52 -8.34
N TYR A 2 -20.12 11.41 -8.66
CA TYR A 2 -20.27 12.86 -8.45
C TYR A 2 -20.34 13.54 -9.82
N PRO A 3 -21.43 13.32 -10.59
CA PRO A 3 -21.61 14.01 -11.87
C PRO A 3 -21.87 15.49 -11.54
N GLY A 4 -20.91 16.36 -11.82
CA GLY A 4 -21.05 17.79 -11.54
C GLY A 4 -19.77 18.56 -11.25
N LEU A 5 -18.63 17.89 -11.04
CA LEU A 5 -17.34 18.59 -10.95
C LEU A 5 -16.76 18.75 -12.37
N PRO A 6 -16.57 20.00 -12.85
CA PRO A 6 -16.06 20.26 -14.21
C PRO A 6 -14.69 19.61 -14.49
N ASP A 7 -13.91 19.32 -13.45
CA ASP A 7 -12.55 18.75 -13.57
C ASP A 7 -12.46 17.23 -13.35
N TYR A 8 -13.57 16.50 -13.25
CA TYR A 8 -13.53 15.06 -12.94
C TYR A 8 -12.78 14.24 -14.01
N LEU A 9 -12.98 14.57 -15.29
CA LEU A 9 -12.26 13.93 -16.40
C LEU A 9 -10.76 14.21 -16.31
N THR A 10 -10.37 15.45 -16.01
CA THR A 10 -8.97 15.87 -15.83
C THR A 10 -8.29 15.02 -14.75
N VAL A 11 -8.96 14.80 -13.62
CA VAL A 11 -8.39 13.97 -12.55
C VAL A 11 -8.22 12.51 -12.99
N ILE A 12 -9.20 11.94 -13.70
CA ILE A 12 -9.07 10.58 -14.23
C ILE A 12 -7.90 10.47 -15.22
N LEU A 13 -7.73 11.45 -16.12
CA LEU A 13 -6.63 11.46 -17.07
C LEU A 13 -5.28 11.52 -16.36
N VAL A 14 -5.13 12.38 -15.35
CA VAL A 14 -3.91 12.47 -14.53
C VAL A 14 -3.66 11.16 -13.78
N GLN A 15 -4.66 10.58 -13.14
CA GLN A 15 -4.51 9.28 -12.46
C GLN A 15 -4.15 8.15 -13.44
N SER A 16 -4.73 8.15 -14.64
CA SER A 16 -4.44 7.16 -15.67
C SER A 16 -3.00 7.29 -16.17
N LEU A 17 -2.52 8.52 -16.35
CA LEU A 17 -1.12 8.80 -16.66
C LEU A 17 -0.18 8.31 -15.55
N LEU A 18 -0.48 8.61 -14.28
CA LEU A 18 0.32 8.13 -13.14
C LEU A 18 0.34 6.59 -13.05
N SER A 19 -0.79 5.94 -13.35
CA SER A 19 -0.89 4.48 -13.42
C SER A 19 -0.01 3.91 -14.54
N ALA A 20 -0.03 4.52 -15.74
CA ALA A 20 0.83 4.13 -16.85
C ALA A 20 2.33 4.33 -16.54
N LEU A 21 2.69 5.47 -15.93
CA LEU A 21 4.07 5.73 -15.49
C LEU A 21 4.53 4.72 -14.42
N THR A 22 3.62 4.26 -13.56
CA THR A 22 3.90 3.19 -12.59
C THR A 22 4.31 1.89 -13.29
N CYS A 23 3.72 1.54 -14.42
CA CYS A 23 4.14 0.38 -15.21
C CYS A 23 5.59 0.52 -15.72
N GLY A 24 5.97 1.74 -16.14
CA GLY A 24 7.36 2.08 -16.46
C GLY A 24 8.29 1.87 -15.27
N LEU A 25 7.93 2.38 -14.08
CA LEU A 25 8.72 2.20 -12.86
C LEU A 25 8.89 0.72 -12.49
N VAL A 26 7.83 -0.08 -12.63
CA VAL A 26 7.86 -1.53 -12.42
C VAL A 26 8.87 -2.20 -13.35
N TYR A 27 8.83 -1.87 -14.65
CA TYR A 27 9.84 -2.35 -15.61
C TYR A 27 11.25 -1.98 -15.14
N LEU A 28 11.44 -0.74 -14.69
CA LEU A 28 12.76 -0.27 -14.29
C LEU A 28 13.32 -1.05 -13.08
N ILE A 29 12.46 -1.32 -12.09
CA ILE A 29 12.82 -2.09 -10.88
C ILE A 29 13.08 -3.55 -11.23
N ALA A 30 12.15 -4.20 -11.94
CA ALA A 30 12.28 -5.60 -12.32
C ALA A 30 13.55 -5.86 -13.15
N ARG A 31 13.90 -4.95 -14.08
CA ARG A 31 15.12 -5.04 -14.89
C ARG A 31 16.39 -4.93 -14.04
N ALA A 32 16.35 -4.17 -12.94
CA ALA A 32 17.50 -4.03 -12.04
C ALA A 32 17.72 -5.26 -11.14
N ILE A 33 16.65 -6.02 -10.86
CA ILE A 33 16.71 -7.19 -9.97
C ILE A 33 16.93 -8.49 -10.76
N TYR A 34 16.20 -8.64 -11.87
CA TYR A 34 16.12 -9.86 -12.68
C TYR A 34 16.66 -9.64 -14.09
N SER A 35 15.77 -9.58 -15.10
CA SER A 35 16.11 -9.51 -16.53
C SER A 35 15.16 -8.58 -17.30
N PRO A 36 15.53 -8.12 -18.51
CA PRO A 36 14.64 -7.30 -19.35
C PRO A 36 13.31 -8.00 -19.71
N THR A 37 13.34 -9.32 -19.97
CA THR A 37 12.14 -10.09 -20.28
C THR A 37 11.19 -10.18 -19.08
N ALA A 38 11.72 -10.49 -17.89
CA ALA A 38 10.92 -10.49 -16.65
C ALA A 38 10.32 -9.10 -16.37
N ALA A 39 11.06 -8.05 -16.70
CA ALA A 39 10.61 -6.68 -16.53
C ALA A 39 9.45 -6.29 -17.44
N LEU A 40 9.49 -6.70 -18.71
CA LEU A 40 8.36 -6.48 -19.65
C LEU A 40 7.11 -7.21 -19.17
N ILE A 41 7.27 -8.47 -18.75
CA ILE A 41 6.16 -9.26 -18.21
C ILE A 41 5.59 -8.60 -16.95
N ALA A 42 6.44 -8.18 -16.01
CA ALA A 42 6.00 -7.52 -14.78
C ALA A 42 5.22 -6.21 -15.04
N ALA A 43 5.69 -5.41 -16.00
CA ALA A 43 4.99 -4.20 -16.41
C ALA A 43 3.64 -4.52 -17.06
N GLY A 44 3.57 -5.56 -17.91
CA GLY A 44 2.32 -6.05 -18.50
C GLY A 44 1.33 -6.57 -17.45
N LEU A 45 1.80 -7.38 -16.49
CA LEU A 45 0.98 -7.86 -15.36
C LEU A 45 0.42 -6.71 -14.53
N THR A 46 1.20 -5.63 -14.34
CA THR A 46 0.75 -4.42 -13.63
C THR A 46 -0.29 -3.66 -14.45
N ALA A 47 -0.03 -3.44 -15.74
CA ALA A 47 -0.90 -2.70 -16.64
C ALA A 47 -2.27 -3.36 -16.84
N LEU A 48 -2.29 -4.70 -16.85
CA LEU A 48 -3.49 -5.49 -17.07
C LEU A 48 -4.21 -5.88 -15.77
N TYR A 49 -3.67 -5.55 -14.60
CA TYR A 49 -4.29 -5.95 -13.34
C TYR A 49 -5.62 -5.22 -13.13
N PRO A 50 -6.77 -5.93 -13.09
CA PRO A 50 -8.09 -5.28 -13.10
C PRO A 50 -8.32 -4.30 -11.95
N GLY A 51 -7.74 -4.56 -10.78
CA GLY A 51 -7.82 -3.66 -9.63
C GLY A 51 -7.14 -2.32 -9.89
N LEU A 52 -5.96 -2.30 -10.51
CA LEU A 52 -5.24 -1.05 -10.76
C LEU A 52 -5.96 -0.19 -11.80
N ILE A 53 -6.52 -0.83 -12.85
CA ILE A 53 -7.35 -0.18 -13.86
C ILE A 53 -8.63 0.39 -13.23
N PHE A 54 -9.33 -0.40 -12.40
CA PHE A 54 -10.57 0.04 -11.79
C PHE A 54 -10.33 1.24 -10.86
N TYR A 55 -9.32 1.17 -9.98
CA TYR A 55 -9.05 2.21 -9.00
C TYR A 55 -8.40 3.46 -9.60
N SER A 56 -7.78 3.40 -10.78
CA SER A 56 -7.30 4.62 -11.48
C SER A 56 -8.43 5.52 -11.98
N THR A 57 -9.65 4.99 -12.09
CA THR A 57 -10.86 5.76 -12.47
C THR A 57 -11.66 6.27 -11.27
N GLN A 58 -11.28 5.87 -10.06
CA GLN A 58 -11.92 6.33 -8.82
C GLN A 58 -11.18 7.55 -8.28
N LEU A 59 -11.90 8.54 -7.77
CA LEU A 59 -11.33 9.72 -7.14
C LEU A 59 -10.77 9.36 -5.75
N LEU A 60 -9.56 8.79 -5.75
CA LEU A 60 -8.97 8.07 -4.63
C LEU A 60 -7.45 8.27 -4.61
N SER A 61 -6.88 8.44 -3.42
CA SER A 61 -5.44 8.67 -3.20
C SER A 61 -4.52 7.53 -3.67
N GLU A 62 -5.09 6.35 -3.90
CA GLU A 62 -4.43 5.08 -4.16
C GLU A 62 -3.45 5.18 -5.33
N THR A 63 -3.87 5.75 -6.46
CA THR A 63 -3.07 5.80 -7.68
C THR A 63 -1.82 6.67 -7.50
N LEU A 64 -1.98 7.87 -6.91
CA LEU A 64 -0.87 8.75 -6.57
C LEU A 64 0.07 8.09 -5.56
N PHE A 65 -0.50 7.46 -4.53
CA PHE A 65 0.28 6.78 -3.50
C PHE A 65 1.15 5.65 -4.07
N ILE A 66 0.59 4.81 -4.92
CA ILE A 66 1.31 3.72 -5.59
C ILE A 66 2.43 4.30 -6.46
N PHE A 67 2.14 5.31 -7.29
CA PHE A 67 3.15 5.95 -8.11
C PHE A 67 4.34 6.49 -7.28
N LEU A 68 4.06 7.19 -6.17
CA LEU A 68 5.11 7.70 -5.28
C LEU A 68 5.92 6.56 -4.63
N LEU A 69 5.25 5.50 -4.18
CA LEU A 69 5.89 4.33 -3.56
C LEU A 69 6.84 3.62 -4.53
N TYR A 70 6.43 3.39 -5.78
CA TYR A 70 7.29 2.75 -6.79
C TYR A 70 8.32 3.71 -7.39
N SER A 71 8.10 5.02 -7.32
CA SER A 71 9.15 6.02 -7.63
C SER A 71 10.27 5.95 -6.60
N ALA A 72 9.92 5.89 -5.31
CA ALA A 72 10.88 5.66 -4.23
C ALA A 72 11.63 4.33 -4.42
N ALA A 73 10.92 3.25 -4.71
CA ALA A 73 11.51 1.94 -5.00
C ALA A 73 12.49 1.99 -6.20
N ALA A 74 12.12 2.64 -7.29
CA ALA A 74 12.95 2.74 -8.48
C ALA A 74 14.25 3.52 -8.22
N ILE A 75 14.18 4.65 -7.50
CA ILE A 75 15.36 5.42 -7.09
C ILE A 75 16.27 4.57 -6.22
N PHE A 76 15.67 3.86 -5.24
CA PHE A 76 16.38 2.98 -4.34
C PHE A 76 17.18 1.89 -5.10
N TYR A 77 16.56 1.26 -6.10
CA TYR A 77 17.18 0.17 -6.85
C TYR A 77 18.20 0.64 -7.91
N ARG A 78 17.99 1.80 -8.53
CA ARG A 78 18.78 2.25 -9.68
C ARG A 78 19.94 3.16 -9.32
N VAL A 79 19.80 4.02 -8.31
CA VAL A 79 20.70 5.19 -8.17
C VAL A 79 21.17 5.44 -6.73
N ARG A 80 21.29 4.37 -5.93
CA ARG A 80 21.72 4.41 -4.51
C ARG A 80 23.12 4.97 -4.24
N ASN A 81 23.94 5.22 -5.26
CA ASN A 81 25.31 5.68 -5.10
C ASN A 81 25.47 7.21 -5.08
N GLN A 82 24.42 7.98 -5.41
CA GLN A 82 24.49 9.44 -5.49
C GLN A 82 23.74 10.11 -4.34
N ARG A 83 24.37 11.05 -3.63
CA ARG A 83 23.77 11.75 -2.47
C ARG A 83 22.45 12.45 -2.80
N GLY A 84 22.36 13.14 -3.95
CA GLY A 84 21.14 13.82 -4.38
C GLY A 84 19.93 12.90 -4.54
N LYS A 85 20.15 11.62 -4.88
CA LYS A 85 19.07 10.65 -5.03
C LYS A 85 18.49 10.18 -3.69
N TRP A 86 19.29 10.18 -2.63
CA TRP A 86 18.80 9.96 -1.26
C TRP A 86 17.92 11.11 -0.76
N ILE A 87 18.26 12.35 -1.15
CA ILE A 87 17.41 13.53 -0.86
C ILE A 87 16.06 13.39 -1.55
N ILE A 88 16.06 13.12 -2.86
CA ILE A 88 14.83 12.93 -3.64
C ILE A 88 14.01 11.75 -3.09
N LEU A 89 14.66 10.65 -2.70
CA LEU A 89 13.99 9.52 -2.06
C LEU A 89 13.26 9.94 -0.77
N GLY A 90 13.91 10.70 0.11
CA GLY A 90 13.29 11.23 1.32
C GLY A 90 12.11 12.15 1.03
N MET A 91 12.26 13.06 0.06
CA MET A 91 11.17 13.94 -0.36
C MET A 91 9.95 13.14 -0.88
N ILE A 92 10.18 12.13 -1.74
CA ILE A 92 9.11 11.29 -2.27
C ILE A 92 8.43 10.47 -1.16
N LEU A 93 9.18 9.93 -0.20
CA LEU A 93 8.61 9.22 0.94
C LEU A 93 7.84 10.15 1.88
N GLY A 94 8.28 11.41 2.04
CA GLY A 94 7.52 12.45 2.73
C GLY A 94 6.19 12.76 2.03
N LEU A 95 6.21 12.94 0.71
CA LEU A 95 4.99 13.13 -0.10
C LEU A 95 4.07 11.91 -0.03
N ALA A 96 4.62 10.69 -0.07
CA ALA A 96 3.85 9.47 0.07
C ALA A 96 3.20 9.38 1.46
N SER A 97 3.88 9.85 2.51
CA SER A 97 3.37 9.90 3.89
C SER A 97 2.25 10.93 4.06
N LEU A 98 2.36 12.09 3.40
CA LEU A 98 1.28 13.07 3.32
C LEU A 98 0.08 12.54 2.54
N CYS A 99 0.33 11.81 1.45
CA CYS A 99 -0.73 11.18 0.66
C CYS A 99 -1.45 10.10 1.47
N ARG A 100 -0.70 9.22 2.15
CA ARG A 100 -1.25 8.21 3.06
C ARG A 100 -0.31 7.99 4.26
N PRO A 101 -0.81 8.18 5.50
CA PRO A 101 0.01 8.03 6.71
C PRO A 101 0.67 6.66 6.89
N ILE A 102 0.12 5.61 6.24
CA ILE A 102 0.71 4.27 6.24
C ILE A 102 2.10 4.22 5.58
N ALA A 103 2.56 5.23 4.84
CA ALA A 103 3.95 5.27 4.35
C ALA A 103 4.97 5.77 5.39
N LEU A 104 4.54 6.45 6.45
CA LEU A 104 5.48 7.02 7.42
C LEU A 104 6.27 5.93 8.17
N PRO A 105 5.63 4.88 8.75
CA PRO A 105 6.38 3.83 9.43
C PRO A 105 7.31 3.07 8.49
N LEU A 106 6.98 2.94 7.19
CA LEU A 106 7.88 2.35 6.20
C LEU A 106 9.22 3.09 6.15
N THR A 107 9.21 4.43 6.21
CA THR A 107 10.45 5.23 6.19
C THR A 107 11.34 4.95 7.42
N ILE A 108 10.73 4.65 8.57
CA ILE A 108 11.42 4.38 9.84
C ILE A 108 11.87 2.91 9.91
N LEU A 109 11.01 1.96 9.54
CA LEU A 109 11.28 0.52 9.61
C LEU A 109 12.35 0.06 8.63
N LEU A 110 12.66 0.87 7.62
CA LEU A 110 13.77 0.59 6.72
C LEU A 110 15.13 0.85 7.40
N LEU A 111 15.23 1.73 8.41
CA LEU A 111 16.50 2.10 9.08
C LEU A 111 17.36 0.90 9.53
N PRO A 112 16.83 -0.13 10.22
CA PRO A 112 17.64 -1.23 10.74
C PRO A 112 18.20 -2.13 9.63
N PHE A 113 17.48 -2.27 8.51
CA PHE A 113 17.91 -3.14 7.40
C PHE A 113 19.16 -2.58 6.70
N PHE A 114 19.39 -1.27 6.77
CA PHE A 114 20.60 -0.63 6.24
C PHE A 114 21.68 -0.40 7.26
N ALA A 115 21.37 -0.51 8.55
CA ALA A 115 22.37 -0.58 9.60
C ALA A 115 23.28 -1.80 9.43
N TRP A 116 22.87 -2.84 8.70
CA TRP A 116 23.75 -3.97 8.32
C TRP A 116 24.99 -3.54 7.52
N ASN A 117 24.98 -2.36 6.88
CA ASN A 117 26.11 -1.77 6.18
C ASN A 117 26.63 -0.53 6.97
N LEU A 118 27.16 -0.81 8.17
CA LEU A 118 27.16 0.05 9.37
C LEU A 118 27.63 1.50 9.23
N THR A 119 28.55 1.85 8.33
CA THR A 119 29.14 3.20 8.33
C THR A 119 28.44 4.19 7.40
N HIS A 120 28.01 3.73 6.21
CA HIS A 120 27.43 4.60 5.19
C HIS A 120 25.91 4.44 5.05
N GLY A 121 25.35 3.30 5.47
CA GLY A 121 23.92 3.03 5.40
C GLY A 121 23.10 3.97 6.29
N ILE A 122 23.48 4.09 7.57
CA ILE A 122 22.73 4.87 8.55
C ILE A 122 22.68 6.37 8.22
N ARG A 123 23.81 6.97 7.81
CA ARG A 123 23.87 8.40 7.45
C ARG A 123 22.98 8.74 6.26
N ARG A 124 22.96 7.88 5.25
CA ARG A 124 22.10 8.03 4.07
C ARG A 124 20.62 7.91 4.43
N TRP A 125 20.29 7.03 5.36
CA TRP A 125 18.93 6.85 5.82
C TRP A 125 18.42 7.93 6.76
N LEU A 126 19.29 8.46 7.63
CA LEU A 126 18.99 9.69 8.37
C LEU A 126 18.69 10.85 7.41
N LEU A 127 19.47 10.98 6.33
CA LEU A 127 19.19 12.00 5.30
C LEU A 127 17.81 11.79 4.67
N VAL A 128 17.44 10.57 4.29
CA VAL A 128 16.08 10.24 3.80
C VAL A 128 15.02 10.63 4.82
N PHE A 129 15.20 10.24 6.08
CA PHE A 129 14.27 10.52 7.17
C PHE A 129 14.08 12.02 7.38
N PHE A 130 15.17 12.81 7.48
CA PHE A 130 15.08 14.26 7.64
C PHE A 130 14.45 14.93 6.42
N CYS A 131 14.79 14.52 5.19
CA CYS A 131 14.15 15.05 3.99
C CYS A 131 12.65 14.72 3.94
N ALA A 132 12.23 13.54 4.41
CA ALA A 132 10.81 13.21 4.54
C ALA A 132 10.12 14.09 5.59
N LEU A 133 10.76 14.32 6.75
CA LEU A 133 10.24 15.23 7.77
C LEU A 133 10.11 16.67 7.27
N LEU A 134 11.07 17.17 6.49
CA LEU A 134 11.00 18.52 5.92
C LEU A 134 9.76 18.72 5.01
N ILE A 135 9.30 17.66 4.34
CA ILE A 135 8.05 17.70 3.57
C ILE A 135 6.82 17.65 4.49
N ILE A 136 6.88 16.89 5.58
CA ILE A 136 5.75 16.69 6.50
C ILE A 136 5.52 17.92 7.41
N ILE A 137 6.60 18.53 7.89
CA ILE A 137 6.56 19.61 8.89
C ILE A 137 5.65 20.78 8.50
N PRO A 138 5.68 21.33 7.27
CA PRO A 138 4.79 22.44 6.89
C PRO A 138 3.31 22.09 7.04
N TRP A 139 2.93 20.85 6.67
CA TRP A 139 1.56 20.36 6.85
C TRP A 139 1.22 20.19 8.34
N THR A 140 2.12 19.62 9.14
CA THR A 140 1.95 19.53 10.59
C THR A 140 1.83 20.90 11.24
N GLY A 141 2.61 21.89 10.81
CA GLY A 141 2.53 23.28 11.27
C GLY A 141 1.19 23.92 10.96
N ARG A 142 0.66 23.72 9.73
CA ARG A 142 -0.70 24.13 9.35
C ARG A 142 -1.76 23.46 10.24
N ASN A 143 -1.61 22.16 10.50
CA ASN A 143 -2.55 21.44 11.37
C ASN A 143 -2.51 21.97 12.81
N TYR A 144 -1.33 22.25 13.35
CA TYR A 144 -1.19 22.83 14.68
C TYR A 144 -1.81 24.23 14.76
N HIS A 145 -1.60 25.06 13.74
CA HIS A 145 -2.19 26.41 13.70
C HIS A 145 -3.72 26.39 13.69
N ILE A 146 -4.34 25.43 12.98
CA ILE A 146 -5.80 25.36 12.83
C ILE A 146 -6.47 24.61 13.98
N HIS A 147 -5.86 23.52 14.43
CA HIS A 147 -6.46 22.65 15.41
C HIS A 147 -5.96 22.89 16.83
N HIS A 148 -4.89 23.68 17.01
CA HIS A 148 -4.20 23.88 18.30
C HIS A 148 -3.77 22.57 18.99
N HIS A 149 -3.63 21.51 18.20
CA HIS A 149 -3.21 20.18 18.63
C HIS A 149 -2.11 19.67 17.69
N LEU A 150 -1.15 18.92 18.23
CA LEU A 150 -0.07 18.34 17.45
C LEU A 150 -0.59 17.16 16.60
N VAL A 151 -1.03 17.45 15.37
CA VAL A 151 -1.50 16.45 14.40
C VAL A 151 -0.47 16.31 13.28
N LEU A 152 0.31 15.24 13.33
CA LEU A 152 1.41 15.01 12.39
C LEU A 152 0.92 14.91 10.95
N LEU A 153 -0.10 14.09 10.69
CA LEU A 153 -0.59 13.82 9.32
C LEU A 153 -2.11 13.93 9.19
N THR A 154 -2.87 13.18 10.01
CA THR A 154 -4.34 13.07 9.89
C THR A 154 -5.02 12.97 11.25
N THR A 155 -6.27 13.43 11.31
CA THR A 155 -7.22 13.33 12.44
C THR A 155 -8.18 12.14 12.29
N TYR A 156 -7.73 11.05 11.64
CA TYR A 156 -8.57 9.88 11.36
C TYR A 156 -7.95 8.55 11.81
N GLY A 157 -6.82 8.59 12.53
CA GLY A 157 -6.09 7.40 12.96
C GLY A 157 -6.88 6.59 13.98
N GLY A 158 -7.46 7.28 14.97
CA GLY A 158 -8.29 6.70 16.01
C GLY A 158 -9.60 6.18 15.45
N ALA A 159 -10.24 6.92 14.53
CA ALA A 159 -11.43 6.47 13.83
C ALA A 159 -11.19 5.16 13.07
N ASN A 160 -10.09 5.08 12.30
CA ASN A 160 -9.70 3.86 11.59
C ASN A 160 -9.40 2.69 12.54
N LEU A 161 -8.76 2.96 13.68
CA LEU A 161 -8.48 1.93 14.68
C LEU A 161 -9.78 1.40 15.31
N TRP A 162 -10.74 2.28 15.60
CA TRP A 162 -12.02 1.89 16.20
C TRP A 162 -12.92 1.14 15.22
N LEU A 163 -12.95 1.54 13.94
CA LEU A 163 -13.65 0.83 12.85
C LEU A 163 -13.23 -0.64 12.74
N GLY A 164 -11.96 -0.94 13.07
CA GLY A 164 -11.45 -2.31 13.11
C GLY A 164 -11.67 -3.00 14.45
N ASN A 165 -11.67 -2.27 15.58
CA ASN A 165 -11.52 -2.85 16.92
C ASN A 165 -12.66 -2.43 17.85
N TYR A 166 -13.78 -3.17 17.78
CA TYR A 166 -14.98 -2.99 18.61
C TYR A 166 -15.69 -4.33 18.84
N PRO A 167 -16.66 -4.42 19.77
CA PRO A 167 -17.33 -5.69 20.10
C PRO A 167 -18.06 -6.40 18.95
N GLY A 168 -18.33 -5.74 17.83
CA GLY A 168 -18.92 -6.34 16.62
C GLY A 168 -17.94 -6.53 15.47
N ALA A 169 -16.64 -6.31 15.68
CA ALA A 169 -15.64 -6.38 14.61
C ALA A 169 -15.49 -7.80 14.06
N THR A 170 -15.39 -7.91 12.73
CA THR A 170 -15.28 -9.18 11.99
C THR A 170 -13.93 -9.37 11.29
N GLY A 171 -13.13 -8.31 11.18
CA GLY A 171 -11.87 -8.24 10.41
C GLY A 171 -11.96 -7.29 9.21
N TYR A 172 -13.15 -7.04 8.70
CA TYR A 172 -13.43 -6.05 7.66
C TYR A 172 -13.79 -4.68 8.26
N ILE A 173 -13.97 -3.69 7.39
CA ILE A 173 -14.53 -2.39 7.80
C ILE A 173 -15.89 -2.62 8.45
N GLY A 174 -16.04 -2.17 9.69
CA GLY A 174 -17.29 -2.19 10.42
C GLY A 174 -17.89 -0.80 10.61
N THR A 175 -19.05 -0.74 11.22
CA THR A 175 -19.68 0.51 11.67
C THR A 175 -19.96 0.41 13.16
N PRO A 176 -18.98 0.73 14.05
CA PRO A 176 -19.22 0.74 15.48
C PRO A 176 -20.41 1.65 15.83
N GLU A 177 -21.19 1.24 16.83
CA GLU A 177 -22.35 2.01 17.26
C GLU A 177 -21.95 3.44 17.66
N GLY A 178 -22.70 4.42 17.16
CA GLY A 178 -22.48 5.83 17.44
C GLY A 178 -21.26 6.46 16.74
N ILE A 179 -20.51 5.75 15.88
CA ILE A 179 -19.37 6.35 15.18
C ILE A 179 -19.78 7.51 14.28
N GLN A 180 -20.86 7.36 13.50
CA GLN A 180 -21.34 8.41 12.61
C GLN A 180 -21.81 9.63 13.40
N THR A 181 -22.52 9.40 14.51
CA THR A 181 -22.96 10.45 15.43
C THR A 181 -21.77 11.20 16.03
N LEU A 182 -20.73 10.49 16.47
CA LEU A 182 -19.51 11.09 17.02
C LEU A 182 -18.77 11.94 15.97
N LEU A 183 -18.59 11.41 14.77
CA LEU A 183 -17.87 12.11 13.70
C LEU A 183 -18.63 13.36 13.22
N ARG A 184 -19.97 13.31 13.19
CA ARG A 184 -20.82 14.45 12.81
C ARG A 184 -21.13 15.42 13.96
N LYS A 185 -20.78 15.07 15.20
CA LYS A 185 -21.06 15.91 16.37
C LYS A 185 -20.43 17.29 16.22
N LYS A 186 -21.24 18.35 16.28
CA LYS A 186 -20.76 19.74 16.29
C LYS A 186 -20.26 20.11 17.69
N GLY A 187 -19.40 21.12 17.78
CA GLY A 187 -18.84 21.60 19.05
C GLY A 187 -17.71 20.77 19.65
N ILE A 188 -17.23 19.73 18.93
CA ILE A 188 -16.01 18.98 19.27
C ILE A 188 -15.06 19.10 18.08
N SER A 189 -13.80 19.40 18.35
CA SER A 189 -12.77 19.51 17.31
C SER A 189 -12.46 18.15 16.68
N GLU A 190 -11.91 18.15 15.46
CA GLU A 190 -11.52 16.90 14.79
C GLU A 190 -10.48 16.07 15.58
N PRO A 191 -9.41 16.65 16.14
CA PRO A 191 -8.46 15.87 16.95
C PRO A 191 -9.09 15.28 18.20
N GLU A 192 -10.00 16.00 18.86
CA GLU A 192 -10.73 15.48 20.03
C GLU A 192 -11.63 14.29 19.64
N LYS A 193 -12.32 14.37 18.50
CA LYS A 193 -13.10 13.24 17.97
C LYS A 193 -12.20 12.03 17.73
N ASP A 194 -11.04 12.23 17.12
CA ASP A 194 -10.09 11.14 16.85
C ASP A 194 -9.53 10.55 18.15
N ALA A 195 -9.21 11.39 19.14
CA ALA A 195 -8.77 10.97 20.46
C ALA A 195 -9.83 10.14 21.19
N LEU A 196 -11.12 10.51 21.10
CA LEU A 196 -12.23 9.72 21.62
C LEU A 196 -12.32 8.35 20.92
N CYS A 197 -12.15 8.31 19.60
CA CYS A 197 -12.11 7.04 18.86
C CYS A 197 -10.92 6.16 19.31
N TYR A 198 -9.73 6.74 19.51
CA TYR A 198 -8.59 6.02 20.07
C TYR A 198 -8.90 5.43 21.44
N ARG A 199 -9.48 6.22 22.36
CA ARG A 199 -9.87 5.74 23.70
C ARG A 199 -10.83 4.56 23.62
N LYS A 200 -11.83 4.61 22.73
CA LYS A 200 -12.78 3.51 22.52
C LYS A 200 -12.09 2.26 21.97
N ALA A 201 -11.25 2.41 20.95
CA ALA A 201 -10.52 1.29 20.36
C ALA A 201 -9.55 0.64 21.37
N LEU A 202 -8.76 1.44 22.08
CA LEU A 202 -7.82 0.97 23.08
C LEU A 202 -8.53 0.32 24.27
N SER A 203 -9.67 0.86 24.71
CA SER A 203 -10.49 0.23 25.75
C SER A 203 -11.03 -1.14 25.31
N PHE A 204 -11.35 -1.33 24.03
CA PHE A 204 -11.75 -2.65 23.53
C PHE A 204 -10.55 -3.61 23.52
N ILE A 205 -9.39 -3.15 23.03
CA ILE A 205 -8.17 -3.96 22.95
C ILE A 205 -7.71 -4.40 24.35
N SER A 206 -7.74 -3.50 25.34
CA SER A 206 -7.33 -3.82 26.71
C SER A 206 -8.30 -4.76 27.43
N ARG A 207 -9.61 -4.64 27.18
CA ARG A 207 -10.62 -5.54 27.77
C ARG A 207 -10.72 -6.90 27.09
N HIS A 208 -10.33 -6.99 25.81
CA HIS A 208 -10.45 -8.22 25.01
C HIS A 208 -9.17 -8.52 24.19
N PRO A 209 -7.99 -8.69 24.82
CA PRO A 209 -6.72 -8.87 24.10
C PRO A 209 -6.71 -10.14 23.23
N GLY A 210 -7.29 -11.24 23.72
CA GLY A 210 -7.40 -12.48 22.93
C GLY A 210 -8.26 -12.32 21.67
N ARG A 211 -9.33 -11.52 21.75
CA ARG A 211 -10.16 -11.21 20.58
C ARG A 211 -9.42 -10.31 19.60
N PHE A 212 -8.69 -9.31 20.09
CA PHE A 212 -7.85 -8.47 19.26
C PHE A 212 -6.77 -9.29 18.51
N LEU A 213 -6.10 -10.21 19.21
CA LEU A 213 -5.11 -11.10 18.59
C LEU A 213 -5.75 -12.02 17.55
N GLY A 214 -6.90 -12.64 17.87
CA GLY A 214 -7.66 -13.46 16.92
C GLY A 214 -8.09 -12.68 15.69
N LEU A 215 -8.54 -11.43 15.85
CA LEU A 215 -8.87 -10.53 14.74
C LEU A 215 -7.62 -10.15 13.93
N SER A 216 -6.49 -9.91 14.57
CA SER A 216 -5.23 -9.56 13.90
C SER A 216 -4.73 -10.70 13.01
N VAL A 217 -4.74 -11.94 13.53
CA VAL A 217 -4.40 -13.14 12.76
C VAL A 217 -5.42 -13.37 11.64
N LYS A 218 -6.72 -13.26 11.93
CA LYS A 218 -7.77 -13.38 10.92
C LYS A 218 -7.55 -12.37 9.79
N ARG A 219 -7.25 -11.10 10.12
CA ARG A 219 -6.96 -10.06 9.15
C ARG A 219 -5.79 -10.44 8.25
N PHE A 220 -4.70 -10.97 8.80
CA PHE A 220 -3.58 -11.43 7.96
C PHE A 220 -4.04 -12.41 6.87
N PHE A 221 -4.83 -13.43 7.21
CA PHE A 221 -5.35 -14.38 6.23
C PHE A 221 -6.39 -13.75 5.29
N LEU A 222 -7.28 -12.89 5.80
CA LEU A 222 -8.24 -12.15 4.99
C LEU A 222 -7.56 -11.21 3.98
N PHE A 223 -6.37 -10.69 4.29
CA PHE A 223 -5.60 -9.88 3.36
C PHE A 223 -5.12 -10.71 2.16
N TRP A 224 -4.74 -11.97 2.37
CA TRP A 224 -4.27 -12.87 1.31
C TRP A 224 -5.40 -13.68 0.65
N ASN A 225 -6.61 -13.65 1.20
CA ASN A 225 -7.75 -14.37 0.64
C ASN A 225 -8.12 -13.83 -0.76
N PRO A 226 -8.01 -14.63 -1.84
CA PRO A 226 -8.35 -14.16 -3.18
C PRO A 226 -9.84 -13.88 -3.35
N ILE A 227 -10.70 -14.53 -2.56
CA ILE A 227 -12.14 -14.37 -2.64
C ILE A 227 -12.56 -13.13 -1.83
N PRO A 228 -13.04 -12.07 -2.47
CA PRO A 228 -13.57 -10.91 -1.75
C PRO A 228 -14.87 -11.24 -1.03
N GLU A 229 -15.00 -10.75 0.22
CA GLU A 229 -16.26 -10.77 0.98
C GLU A 229 -17.33 -9.93 0.26
N LYS A 230 -18.60 -10.31 0.38
CA LYS A 230 -19.75 -9.60 -0.25
C LYS A 230 -19.81 -8.11 0.09
N GLN A 231 -19.27 -7.70 1.24
CA GLN A 231 -19.26 -6.30 1.71
C GLN A 231 -18.02 -5.50 1.28
N CYS A 232 -17.08 -6.10 0.53
CA CYS A 232 -15.84 -5.45 0.12
C CYS A 232 -15.85 -4.87 -1.30
N GLY A 233 -16.96 -5.01 -2.04
CA GLY A 233 -17.13 -4.40 -3.35
C GLY A 233 -17.44 -2.90 -3.23
N PRO A 234 -16.96 -2.05 -4.15
CA PRO A 234 -17.39 -0.65 -4.21
C PRO A 234 -18.90 -0.57 -4.44
N ASP A 235 -19.60 0.34 -3.75
CA ASP A 235 -21.07 0.50 -3.81
C ASP A 235 -21.63 0.59 -5.24
N ARG A 236 -20.81 1.03 -6.20
CA ARG A 236 -21.16 1.14 -7.62
C ARG A 236 -21.29 -0.21 -8.37
N LEU A 237 -20.85 -1.32 -7.79
CA LEU A 237 -20.94 -2.65 -8.38
C LEU A 237 -22.09 -3.50 -7.80
N GLN A 238 -22.99 -2.90 -7.01
CA GLN A 238 -24.24 -3.54 -6.60
C GLN A 238 -24.99 -4.05 -7.84
N GLY A 239 -25.19 -5.37 -7.93
CA GLY A 239 -25.81 -6.06 -9.07
C GLY A 239 -24.84 -6.72 -10.09
N LYS A 240 -23.55 -6.37 -10.12
CA LYS A 240 -22.50 -7.03 -10.94
C LYS A 240 -21.48 -7.80 -10.08
N ASP A 241 -21.87 -8.13 -8.85
CA ASP A 241 -21.00 -8.69 -7.82
C ASP A 241 -20.30 -9.98 -8.30
N THR A 242 -21.00 -10.91 -8.93
CA THR A 242 -20.42 -12.21 -9.33
C THR A 242 -19.24 -12.08 -10.30
N LEU A 243 -19.38 -11.33 -11.40
CA LEU A 243 -18.31 -11.17 -12.38
C LEU A 243 -17.11 -10.43 -11.77
N TYR A 244 -17.36 -9.36 -11.01
CA TYR A 244 -16.30 -8.64 -10.30
C TYR A 244 -15.54 -9.57 -9.36
N ARG A 245 -16.25 -10.38 -8.56
CA ARG A 245 -15.65 -11.35 -7.63
C ARG A 245 -14.83 -12.39 -8.37
N ILE A 246 -15.32 -12.93 -9.48
CA ILE A 246 -14.56 -13.87 -10.32
C ILE A 246 -13.28 -13.21 -10.84
N VAL A 247 -13.38 -12.04 -11.45
CA VAL A 247 -12.23 -11.32 -12.03
C VAL A 247 -11.18 -11.02 -10.95
N VAL A 248 -11.59 -10.49 -9.80
CA VAL A 248 -10.67 -10.20 -8.68
C VAL A 248 -10.04 -11.47 -8.14
N THR A 249 -10.83 -12.54 -7.94
CA THR A 249 -10.34 -13.82 -7.41
C THR A 249 -9.32 -14.45 -8.35
N VAL A 250 -9.67 -14.56 -9.64
CA VAL A 250 -8.82 -15.18 -10.66
C VAL A 250 -7.54 -14.36 -10.86
N SER A 251 -7.66 -13.04 -11.07
CA SER A 251 -6.50 -12.19 -11.31
C SER A 251 -5.53 -12.17 -10.13
N PHE A 252 -6.03 -12.08 -8.89
CA PHE A 252 -5.18 -12.12 -7.71
C PHE A 252 -4.57 -13.50 -7.47
N SER A 253 -5.32 -14.58 -7.68
CA SER A 253 -4.81 -15.96 -7.52
C SER A 253 -3.70 -16.27 -8.53
N ILE A 254 -3.88 -15.91 -9.80
CA ILE A 254 -2.84 -16.07 -10.83
C ILE A 254 -1.60 -15.26 -10.45
N LEU A 255 -1.79 -14.01 -10.03
CA LEU A 255 -0.68 -13.15 -9.64
C LEU A 255 0.10 -13.72 -8.43
N LEU A 256 -0.61 -14.22 -7.41
CA LEU A 256 0.02 -14.86 -6.25
C LEU A 256 0.78 -16.12 -6.64
N LEU A 257 0.21 -16.97 -7.50
CA LEU A 257 0.86 -18.19 -7.96
C LEU A 257 2.16 -17.86 -8.70
N LEU A 258 2.10 -16.94 -9.67
CA LEU A 258 3.28 -16.50 -10.42
C LEU A 258 4.32 -15.86 -9.51
N ALA A 259 3.90 -15.00 -8.58
CA ALA A 259 4.79 -14.35 -7.62
C ALA A 259 5.47 -15.38 -6.69
N GLY A 260 4.73 -16.41 -6.24
CA GLY A 260 5.25 -17.50 -5.44
C GLY A 260 6.30 -18.33 -6.18
N ILE A 261 6.04 -18.68 -7.45
CA ILE A 261 7.01 -19.37 -8.31
C ILE A 261 8.26 -18.52 -8.50
N GLY A 262 8.08 -17.23 -8.81
CA GLY A 262 9.19 -16.28 -8.96
C GLY A 262 10.04 -16.18 -7.69
N ALA A 263 9.40 -16.04 -6.53
CA ALA A 263 10.07 -16.00 -5.23
C ALA A 263 10.81 -17.31 -4.90
N ALA A 264 10.23 -18.47 -5.21
CA ALA A 264 10.85 -19.77 -4.95
C ALA A 264 12.11 -19.98 -5.81
N VAL A 265 12.01 -19.73 -7.12
CA VAL A 265 13.13 -19.91 -8.06
C VAL A 265 14.24 -18.89 -7.83
N THR A 266 13.89 -17.68 -7.42
CA THR A 266 14.85 -16.61 -7.14
C THR A 266 15.13 -16.39 -5.66
N SER A 267 14.86 -17.39 -4.83
CA SER A 267 15.10 -17.35 -3.38
C SER A 267 16.54 -16.93 -3.04
N ARG A 268 17.53 -17.34 -3.85
CA ARG A 268 18.94 -16.92 -3.72
C ARG A 268 19.18 -15.42 -3.95
N LEU A 269 18.27 -14.74 -4.66
CA LEU A 269 18.28 -13.31 -4.94
C LEU A 269 17.46 -12.50 -3.92
N TRP A 270 17.06 -13.07 -2.78
CA TRP A 270 16.28 -12.35 -1.77
C TRP A 270 16.95 -11.05 -1.32
N LYS A 271 18.29 -11.00 -1.24
CA LYS A 271 19.06 -9.77 -0.93
C LYS A 271 18.96 -8.69 -2.00
N LYS A 272 18.60 -9.05 -3.24
CA LYS A 272 18.25 -8.08 -4.30
C LYS A 272 16.76 -7.73 -4.21
N ALA A 273 15.88 -8.69 -3.95
CA ALA A 273 14.43 -8.46 -3.89
C ALA A 273 13.91 -7.94 -2.52
N TRP A 274 14.76 -7.76 -1.52
CA TRP A 274 14.33 -7.56 -0.13
C TRP A 274 13.41 -6.34 0.07
N PHE A 275 13.62 -5.24 -0.65
CA PHE A 275 12.77 -4.06 -0.51
C PHE A 275 11.35 -4.37 -1.00
N LEU A 276 11.21 -5.17 -2.05
CA LEU A 276 9.91 -5.67 -2.50
C LEU A 276 9.28 -6.58 -1.44
N LEU A 277 10.06 -7.47 -0.81
CA LEU A 277 9.56 -8.31 0.28
C LEU A 277 9.08 -7.47 1.46
N VAL A 278 9.82 -6.41 1.82
CA VAL A 278 9.38 -5.46 2.85
C VAL A 278 8.06 -4.83 2.45
N LEU A 279 7.88 -4.34 1.21
CA LEU A 279 6.58 -3.82 0.78
C LEU A 279 5.47 -4.88 0.89
N ILE A 280 5.71 -6.10 0.40
CA ILE A 280 4.74 -7.20 0.38
C ILE A 280 4.27 -7.57 1.78
N PHE A 281 5.16 -7.59 2.78
CA PHE A 281 4.80 -7.98 4.16
C PHE A 281 4.47 -6.79 5.08
N TYR A 282 4.94 -5.59 4.76
CA TYR A 282 4.70 -4.38 5.55
C TYR A 282 3.21 -4.00 5.59
N PHE A 283 2.56 -3.91 4.42
CA PHE A 283 1.15 -3.54 4.35
C PHE A 283 0.25 -4.51 5.13
N PRO A 284 0.30 -5.84 4.94
CA PRO A 284 -0.50 -6.75 5.74
C PRO A 284 -0.18 -6.66 7.23
N ALA A 285 1.09 -6.52 7.62
CA ALA A 285 1.49 -6.40 9.02
C ALA A 285 0.89 -5.16 9.70
N ILE A 286 0.92 -3.99 9.06
CA ILE A 286 0.28 -2.80 9.60
C ILE A 286 -1.25 -2.94 9.63
N LEU A 287 -1.84 -3.52 8.59
CA LEU A 287 -3.29 -3.70 8.49
C LEU A 287 -3.84 -4.72 9.50
N MET A 288 -3.01 -5.57 10.10
CA MET A 288 -3.40 -6.44 11.22
C MET A 288 -4.00 -5.64 12.38
N PHE A 289 -3.54 -4.41 12.62
CA PHE A 289 -4.01 -3.56 13.72
C PHE A 289 -5.33 -2.83 13.39
N TYR A 290 -5.67 -2.68 12.10
CA TYR A 290 -6.80 -1.89 11.61
C TYR A 290 -7.89 -2.81 11.04
N TYR A 291 -8.60 -2.39 10.00
CA TYR A 291 -9.56 -3.21 9.27
C TYR A 291 -9.06 -3.47 7.84
N ILE A 292 -9.63 -4.47 7.18
CA ILE A 292 -9.28 -4.81 5.81
C ILE A 292 -10.31 -4.30 4.81
N SER A 293 -9.78 -3.83 3.69
CA SER A 293 -10.49 -3.56 2.46
C SER A 293 -9.62 -4.04 1.30
N LEU A 294 -10.22 -4.54 0.22
CA LEU A 294 -9.52 -4.95 -1.00
C LEU A 294 -8.62 -3.83 -1.54
N ARG A 295 -9.03 -2.57 -1.38
CA ARG A 295 -8.27 -1.39 -1.83
C ARG A 295 -6.88 -1.32 -1.19
N TYR A 296 -6.71 -1.86 0.02
CA TYR A 296 -5.43 -1.81 0.73
C TYR A 296 -4.42 -2.84 0.22
N ARG A 297 -4.80 -3.74 -0.69
CA ARG A 297 -3.88 -4.63 -1.40
C ARG A 297 -3.17 -3.94 -2.57
N LEU A 298 -3.77 -2.89 -3.15
CA LEU A 298 -3.26 -2.26 -4.37
C LEU A 298 -1.77 -1.85 -4.29
N PRO A 299 -1.26 -1.32 -3.15
CA PRO A 299 0.16 -0.98 -3.03
C PRO A 299 1.14 -2.14 -3.23
N ILE A 300 0.74 -3.38 -2.92
CA ILE A 300 1.62 -4.55 -3.08
C ILE A 300 1.51 -5.21 -4.45
N ILE A 301 0.48 -4.88 -5.24
CA ILE A 301 0.24 -5.51 -6.54
C ILE A 301 1.44 -5.37 -7.49
N PRO A 302 2.04 -4.18 -7.68
CA PRO A 302 3.17 -4.09 -8.60
C PRO A 302 4.43 -4.83 -8.09
N ALA A 303 4.63 -4.97 -6.77
CA ALA A 303 5.70 -5.79 -6.19
C ALA A 303 5.46 -7.28 -6.44
N LEU A 304 4.23 -7.76 -6.28
CA LEU A 304 3.84 -9.12 -6.68
C LEU A 304 4.02 -9.32 -8.19
N ALA A 305 3.69 -8.33 -9.02
CA ALA A 305 3.88 -8.39 -10.47
C ALA A 305 5.37 -8.47 -10.87
N ILE A 306 6.27 -7.81 -10.13
CA ILE A 306 7.73 -7.94 -10.33
C ILE A 306 8.19 -9.38 -10.07
N LEU A 307 7.74 -10.01 -8.98
CA LEU A 307 8.03 -11.42 -8.71
C LEU A 307 7.36 -12.34 -9.74
N GLY A 308 6.11 -12.05 -10.10
CA GLY A 308 5.32 -12.82 -11.05
C GLY A 308 5.87 -12.77 -12.47
N GLY A 309 6.47 -11.65 -12.88
CA GLY A 309 7.14 -11.52 -14.17
C GLY A 309 8.33 -12.45 -14.30
N GLU A 310 9.10 -12.64 -13.24
CA GLU A 310 10.19 -13.61 -13.20
C GLU A 310 9.66 -15.05 -13.13
N GLY A 311 8.62 -15.31 -12.34
CA GLY A 311 7.96 -16.61 -12.28
C GLY A 311 7.44 -17.07 -13.65
N LEU A 312 6.73 -16.20 -14.36
CA LEU A 312 6.22 -16.51 -15.70
C LEU A 312 7.35 -16.67 -16.72
N ARG A 313 8.40 -15.85 -16.67
CA ARG A 313 9.59 -16.00 -17.52
C ARG A 313 10.24 -17.38 -17.35
N VAL A 314 10.36 -17.85 -16.11
CA VAL A 314 10.94 -19.17 -15.83
C VAL A 314 10.07 -20.28 -16.39
N ILE A 315 8.74 -20.21 -16.19
CA ILE A 315 7.78 -21.17 -16.75
C ILE A 315 7.92 -21.25 -18.27
N THR A 316 7.85 -20.11 -18.97
CA THR A 316 7.93 -20.10 -20.44
C THR A 316 9.29 -20.62 -20.94
N SER A 317 10.40 -20.24 -20.30
CA SER A 317 11.73 -20.71 -20.70
C SER A 317 11.94 -22.22 -20.57
N ARG A 318 11.20 -22.90 -19.68
CA ARG A 318 11.26 -24.37 -19.54
C ARG A 318 10.45 -25.07 -20.62
N PHE A 319 9.25 -24.58 -20.93
CA PHE A 319 8.39 -25.15 -21.97
C PHE A 319 9.00 -25.07 -23.37
N PHE A 320 9.68 -23.96 -23.69
CA PHE A 320 10.30 -23.80 -25.02
C PHE A 320 11.68 -24.47 -25.15
N ARG A 321 12.29 -24.97 -24.05
CA ARG A 321 13.54 -25.74 -24.12
C ARG A 321 13.33 -27.23 -24.34
N THR A 322 12.12 -27.74 -24.11
CA THR A 322 11.77 -29.16 -24.26
C THR A 322 11.26 -29.53 -25.67
N GLY A 323 11.23 -28.56 -26.60
CA GLY A 323 10.76 -28.78 -27.99
C GLY A 323 11.87 -28.99 -29.03
N ASP A 324 13.14 -28.85 -28.64
CA ASP A 324 14.31 -28.98 -29.54
C ASP A 324 15.10 -30.29 -29.30
N GLY A 325 14.43 -31.34 -28.79
CA GLY A 325 15.02 -32.65 -28.51
C GLY A 325 14.47 -33.72 -29.43
#